data_AF-A0A850M6E2-F1
#
_entry.id   AF-A0A850M6E2-F1
#
_cell.length_a   1.000
_cell.length_b   1.000
_cell.length_c   1.000
_cell.angle_alpha   90.00
_cell.angle_beta   90.00
_cell.angle_gamma   90.00
#
_symmetry.space_group_name_H-M   'P 1'
#
loop_
_entity.id
_entity.type
_entity.pdbx_description
1 polymer ?
#
loop_
_entity_poly.entity_id
_entity_poly.type
_entity_poly.pdbx_seq_one_letter_code
_entity_poly.pdbx_strand_id
1 'polypeptide(L)'
;MNRYPYDLRVQIFLVGAKSVRIGVKKEGFGVCITVELKDKIYYSKILLAVVIVIVCNLLTILDYFFKFGHAQAIGVGVGWGVLVPYYFLLNWRLSENQIQEIGGKRKIFMEGIGGYITFWVSLWTITYTFLHLVLWPEYYVSEMLGPPFFAGSPYYFTSLLILAISFSLSSTSSLLSRKIMDVKRLTRYSREIKKFKTLEKHVRETSDRKAMIKVKRKQKYIEKITRTVMWQRMKPMLIFMGPFMILFFILSSTFGNTTCAMFPFNISIVPLLNMFIRAPAGVWLPYGFPLSYVSWYIVSSFGFNTLTQKLLGLRFEQ
;
A
#
# COMPACT_ATOMS: atom_id res chain seq x y z
N MET A 1 -12.20 39.19 32.44
CA MET A 1 -10.76 39.45 32.25
C MET A 1 -10.01 38.15 32.40
N ASN A 2 -9.55 37.54 31.31
CA ASN A 2 -8.54 36.48 31.38
C ASN A 2 -7.66 36.60 30.12
N ARG A 3 -6.47 37.15 30.31
CA ARG A 3 -5.40 37.25 29.31
C ARG A 3 -4.64 35.93 29.33
N TYR A 4 -4.56 35.22 28.20
CA TYR A 4 -3.40 34.39 27.89
C TYR A 4 -3.04 34.55 26.40
N PRO A 5 -1.78 34.90 26.08
CA PRO A 5 -1.28 35.08 24.73
C PRO A 5 -0.72 33.76 24.21
N TYR A 6 -1.09 33.34 23.01
CA TYR A 6 -0.34 32.32 22.29
C TYR A 6 0.08 32.93 20.95
N ASP A 7 1.16 33.70 20.99
CA ASP A 7 1.99 34.03 19.83
C ASP A 7 2.71 32.73 19.43
N LEU A 8 2.10 31.93 18.57
CA LEU A 8 2.71 30.71 18.04
C LEU A 8 3.62 31.09 16.87
N ARG A 9 4.78 31.69 17.19
CA ARG A 9 5.89 31.83 16.22
C ARG A 9 6.49 30.47 15.94
N VAL A 10 5.96 29.81 14.92
CA VAL A 10 6.65 28.69 14.26
C VAL A 10 7.66 29.32 13.29
N GLN A 11 8.87 29.61 13.77
CA GLN A 11 10.02 29.82 12.91
C GLN A 11 10.44 28.47 12.33
N ILE A 12 10.05 28.20 11.09
CA ILE A 12 10.70 27.19 10.25
C ILE A 12 11.70 27.94 9.39
N PHE A 13 12.98 27.78 9.74
CA PHE A 13 14.10 28.08 8.86
C PHE A 13 14.17 26.96 7.81
N LEU A 14 13.98 27.30 6.53
CA LEU A 14 14.83 26.90 5.39
C LEU A 14 14.20 27.43 4.08
N VAL A 15 14.93 28.37 3.48
CA VAL A 15 15.06 28.69 2.04
C VAL A 15 13.76 28.96 1.26
N GLY A 16 13.41 30.25 1.21
CA GLY A 16 13.06 30.97 -0.03
C GLY A 16 11.82 30.53 -0.82
N ALA A 17 10.63 30.98 -0.41
CA ALA A 17 9.57 31.43 -1.33
C ALA A 17 8.45 32.18 -0.60
N LYS A 18 7.97 33.26 -1.25
CA LYS A 18 7.01 34.30 -0.84
C LYS A 18 5.86 33.89 0.08
N SER A 19 5.66 34.71 1.12
CA SER A 19 4.49 34.80 1.99
C SER A 19 3.19 35.06 1.19
N VAL A 20 2.26 34.11 1.20
CA VAL A 20 0.88 34.29 0.74
C VAL A 20 -0.02 34.47 1.97
N ARG A 21 -0.63 35.66 2.08
CA ARG A 21 -1.59 36.03 3.13
C ARG A 21 -2.98 35.51 2.71
N ILE A 22 -3.54 34.52 3.42
CA ILE A 22 -4.89 34.01 3.14
C ILE A 22 -5.81 34.37 4.31
N GLY A 23 -6.84 35.18 4.01
CA GLY A 23 -7.87 35.61 4.93
C GLY A 23 -8.78 34.46 5.37
N VAL A 24 -9.13 34.46 6.65
CA VAL A 24 -9.89 33.39 7.33
C VAL A 24 -11.40 33.62 7.16
N LYS A 25 -12.08 32.75 6.41
CA LYS A 25 -13.55 32.60 6.45
C LYS A 25 -13.88 31.36 7.29
N LYS A 26 -14.33 31.58 8.53
CA LYS A 26 -14.71 30.56 9.52
C LYS A 26 -16.06 29.94 9.13
N GLU A 27 -16.05 28.87 8.35
CA GLU A 27 -17.03 27.73 8.40
C GLU A 27 -16.49 26.49 7.64
N GLY A 28 -15.41 26.61 6.86
CA GLY A 28 -14.73 25.49 6.16
C GLY A 28 -13.31 25.15 6.66
N PHE A 29 -12.82 25.85 7.69
CA PHE A 29 -11.38 25.84 8.03
C PHE A 29 -10.91 24.50 8.65
N GLY A 30 -11.74 23.84 9.48
CA GLY A 30 -11.36 22.57 10.13
C GLY A 30 -11.29 21.38 9.17
N VAL A 31 -12.23 21.29 8.21
CA VAL A 31 -12.23 20.23 7.19
C VAL A 31 -11.08 20.43 6.19
N CYS A 32 -10.78 21.68 5.80
CA CYS A 32 -9.62 21.95 4.95
C CYS A 32 -8.28 21.59 5.62
N ILE A 33 -8.07 21.96 6.89
CA ILE A 33 -6.82 21.65 7.61
C ILE A 33 -6.61 20.14 7.75
N THR A 34 -7.67 19.39 8.03
CA THR A 34 -7.59 17.93 8.22
C THR A 34 -7.26 17.19 6.92
N VAL A 35 -7.84 17.60 5.79
CA VAL A 35 -7.50 17.06 4.46
C VAL A 35 -6.05 17.39 4.12
N GLU A 36 -5.63 18.64 4.32
CA GLU A 36 -4.28 19.11 4.00
C GLU A 36 -3.19 18.38 4.81
N LEU A 37 -3.42 18.13 6.10
CA LEU A 37 -2.49 17.37 6.94
C LEU A 37 -2.39 15.90 6.51
N LYS A 38 -3.53 15.26 6.22
CA LYS A 38 -3.59 13.86 5.76
C LYS A 38 -2.87 13.68 4.43
N ASP A 39 -2.97 14.67 3.54
CA ASP A 39 -2.24 14.68 2.29
C ASP A 39 -0.75 14.89 2.50
N LYS A 40 -0.33 15.86 3.33
CA LYS A 40 1.08 16.07 3.69
C LYS A 40 1.73 14.81 4.26
N ILE A 41 1.07 14.11 5.20
CA ILE A 41 1.58 12.86 5.79
C ILE A 41 1.68 11.73 4.76
N TYR A 42 0.76 11.68 3.80
CA TYR A 42 0.78 10.67 2.76
C TYR A 42 1.89 10.92 1.74
N TYR A 43 2.03 12.15 1.24
CA TYR A 43 3.07 12.48 0.27
C TYR A 43 4.47 12.42 0.88
N SER A 44 4.64 12.77 2.16
CA SER A 44 5.92 12.59 2.84
C SER A 44 6.35 11.13 2.92
N LYS A 45 5.41 10.19 3.10
CA LYS A 45 5.67 8.74 3.06
C LYS A 45 6.08 8.26 1.67
N ILE A 46 5.38 8.70 0.62
CA ILE A 46 5.74 8.35 -0.77
C ILE A 46 7.13 8.90 -1.10
N LEU A 47 7.39 10.16 -0.77
CA LEU A 47 8.68 10.79 -0.99
C LEU A 47 9.79 10.00 -0.28
N LEU A 48 9.57 9.62 0.98
CA LEU A 48 10.52 8.79 1.72
C LEU A 48 10.75 7.44 1.04
N ALA A 49 9.69 6.76 0.59
CA ALA A 49 9.81 5.51 -0.16
C ALA A 49 10.65 5.69 -1.43
N VAL A 50 10.40 6.75 -2.22
CA VAL A 50 11.17 7.06 -3.44
C VAL A 50 12.65 7.32 -3.11
N VAL A 51 12.94 8.13 -2.08
CA VAL A 51 14.32 8.42 -1.64
C VAL A 51 15.03 7.14 -1.25
N ILE A 52 14.38 6.25 -0.50
CA ILE A 52 14.95 4.96 -0.11
C ILE A 52 15.21 4.08 -1.34
N VAL A 53 14.30 4.04 -2.32
CA VAL A 53 14.56 3.31 -3.58
C VAL A 53 15.81 3.85 -4.29
N ILE A 54 15.98 5.17 -4.36
CA ILE A 54 17.18 5.79 -4.95
C ILE A 54 18.44 5.35 -4.19
N VAL A 55 18.41 5.39 -2.85
CA VAL A 55 19.52 4.93 -2.01
C VAL A 55 19.81 3.45 -2.25
N CYS A 56 18.79 2.59 -2.30
CA CYS A 56 18.96 1.16 -2.59
C CYS A 56 19.58 0.93 -3.97
N ASN A 57 19.16 1.67 -4.99
CA ASN A 57 19.73 1.55 -6.33
C ASN A 57 21.19 2.04 -6.39
N LEU A 58 21.52 3.13 -5.69
CA LEU A 58 22.89 3.60 -5.54
C LEU A 58 23.77 2.55 -4.85
N LEU A 59 23.27 1.89 -3.80
CA LEU A 59 23.98 0.80 -3.13
C LEU A 59 24.25 -0.37 -4.10
N THR A 60 23.28 -0.74 -4.93
CA THR A 60 23.48 -1.76 -5.97
C THR A 60 24.55 -1.37 -6.98
N ILE A 61 24.57 -0.11 -7.43
CA ILE A 61 25.61 0.39 -8.34
C ILE A 61 26.99 0.33 -7.67
N LEU A 62 27.10 0.75 -6.41
CA LEU A 62 28.35 0.67 -5.66
C LEU A 62 28.81 -0.78 -5.49
N ASP A 63 27.91 -1.72 -5.25
CA ASP A 63 28.24 -3.15 -5.16
C ASP A 63 28.82 -3.70 -6.45
N TYR A 64 28.29 -3.26 -7.60
CA TYR A 64 28.81 -3.67 -8.90
C TYR A 64 30.28 -3.27 -9.06
N PHE A 65 30.66 -2.06 -8.65
CA PHE A 65 32.03 -1.57 -8.76
C PHE A 65 32.97 -2.10 -7.67
N PHE A 66 32.50 -2.20 -6.43
CA PHE A 66 33.35 -2.46 -5.25
C PHE A 66 33.20 -3.88 -4.67
N LYS A 67 32.24 -4.68 -5.14
CA LYS A 67 31.99 -6.07 -4.73
C LYS A 67 31.84 -6.24 -3.21
N PHE A 68 30.94 -5.47 -2.59
CA PHE A 68 30.64 -5.57 -1.16
C PHE A 68 29.88 -6.85 -0.78
N GLY A 69 29.39 -7.62 -1.75
CA GLY A 69 28.86 -8.99 -1.59
C GLY A 69 27.47 -9.08 -0.95
N HIS A 70 26.97 -7.98 -0.36
CA HIS A 70 25.71 -7.95 0.39
C HIS A 70 24.88 -6.67 0.19
N ALA A 71 25.10 -5.89 -0.86
CA ALA A 71 24.44 -4.59 -0.99
C ALA A 71 22.91 -4.66 -1.06
N GLN A 72 22.36 -5.76 -1.58
CA GLN A 72 20.93 -6.03 -1.59
C GLN A 72 20.36 -6.19 -0.18
N ALA A 73 21.05 -6.93 0.69
CA ALA A 73 20.67 -7.10 2.09
C ALA A 73 20.80 -5.78 2.87
N ILE A 74 21.84 -4.99 2.56
CA ILE A 74 22.00 -3.63 3.11
C ILE A 74 20.84 -2.74 2.65
N GLY A 75 20.43 -2.80 1.39
CA GLY A 75 19.29 -2.07 0.86
C GLY A 75 17.97 -2.43 1.57
N VAL A 76 17.74 -3.72 1.83
CA VAL A 76 16.62 -4.17 2.67
C VAL A 76 16.73 -3.60 4.08
N GLY A 77 17.90 -3.68 4.69
CA GLY A 77 18.18 -3.16 6.03
C GLY A 77 17.94 -1.66 6.15
N VAL A 78 18.39 -0.87 5.17
CA VAL A 78 18.14 0.58 5.08
C VAL A 78 16.65 0.85 4.90
N GLY A 79 15.96 0.10 4.05
CA GLY A 79 14.52 0.23 3.85
C GLY A 79 13.74 0.04 5.14
N TRP A 80 13.92 -1.09 5.82
CA TRP A 80 13.24 -1.35 7.10
C TRP A 80 13.71 -0.40 8.21
N GLY A 81 15.02 -0.12 8.28
CA GLY A 81 15.66 0.74 9.27
C GLY A 81 15.26 2.20 9.18
N VAL A 82 14.79 2.68 8.03
CA VAL A 82 14.26 4.05 7.88
C VAL A 82 12.74 4.06 7.96
N LEU A 83 12.06 3.14 7.25
CA LEU A 83 10.60 3.14 7.15
C LEU A 83 9.89 2.81 8.46
N VAL A 84 10.42 1.85 9.24
CA VAL A 84 9.79 1.45 10.51
C VAL A 84 9.95 2.53 11.58
N PRO A 85 11.15 3.08 11.84
CA PRO A 85 11.29 4.18 12.80
C PRO A 85 10.54 5.44 12.38
N TYR A 86 10.45 5.73 11.09
CA TYR A 86 9.63 6.85 10.59
C TYR A 86 8.16 6.74 11.03
N TYR A 87 7.60 5.53 11.04
CA TYR A 87 6.26 5.30 11.57
C TYR A 87 6.17 5.60 13.08
N PHE A 88 7.15 5.15 13.87
CA PHE A 88 7.18 5.42 15.31
C PHE A 88 7.33 6.92 15.60
N LEU A 89 8.16 7.62 14.84
CA LEU A 89 8.32 9.07 14.92
C LEU A 89 7.02 9.82 14.62
N LEU A 90 6.27 9.40 13.60
CA LEU A 90 4.95 9.97 13.31
C LEU A 90 3.98 9.78 14.47
N ASN A 91 3.93 8.58 15.06
CA ASN A 91 3.07 8.30 16.21
C ASN A 91 3.49 9.08 17.47
N TRP A 92 4.78 9.39 17.63
CA TRP A 92 5.27 10.21 18.74
C TRP A 92 5.00 11.72 18.54
N ARG A 93 5.12 12.22 17.31
CA ARG A 93 5.00 13.67 17.02
C ARG A 93 3.56 14.16 16.88
N LEU A 94 2.61 13.27 16.56
CA LEU A 94 1.19 13.63 16.43
C LEU A 94 0.50 13.68 17.81
N SER A 95 -0.18 14.78 18.11
CA SER A 95 -1.03 14.93 19.30
C SER A 95 -2.22 13.96 19.27
N GLU A 96 -2.73 13.55 20.44
CA GLU A 96 -3.88 12.63 20.54
C GLU A 96 -5.12 13.12 19.78
N ASN A 97 -5.37 14.44 19.77
CA ASN A 97 -6.48 15.04 19.03
C ASN A 97 -6.31 14.84 17.52
N GLN A 98 -5.10 15.04 16.99
CA GLN A 98 -4.78 14.83 15.58
C GLN A 98 -4.87 13.34 15.20
N ILE A 99 -4.45 12.45 16.10
CA ILE A 99 -4.57 11.01 15.91
C ILE A 99 -6.03 10.57 15.84
N GLN A 100 -6.91 11.13 16.67
CA GLN A 100 -8.35 10.82 16.61
C GLN A 100 -8.99 11.33 15.32
N GLU A 101 -8.63 12.53 14.86
CA GLU A 101 -9.10 13.09 13.59
C GLU A 101 -8.69 12.24 12.37
N ILE A 102 -7.51 11.64 12.38
CA ILE A 102 -7.03 10.76 11.30
C ILE A 102 -7.70 9.37 11.34
N GLY A 103 -8.49 9.07 12.38
CA GLY A 103 -9.22 7.80 12.55
C GLY A 103 -8.54 6.80 13.49
N GLY A 104 -7.62 7.28 14.32
CA GLY A 104 -6.99 6.55 15.43
C GLY A 104 -5.65 5.89 15.08
N LYS A 105 -4.88 5.54 16.12
CA LYS A 105 -3.53 4.93 16.00
C LYS A 105 -3.51 3.71 15.07
N ARG A 106 -4.54 2.86 15.14
CA ARG A 106 -4.65 1.65 14.32
C ARG A 106 -4.77 1.95 12.82
N LYS A 107 -5.49 3.01 12.46
CA LYS A 107 -5.66 3.39 11.05
C LYS A 107 -4.36 3.96 10.51
N ILE A 108 -3.66 4.79 11.28
CA ILE A 108 -2.33 5.32 10.93
C ILE A 108 -1.31 4.19 10.77
N PHE A 109 -1.35 3.16 11.62
CA PHE A 109 -0.52 1.95 11.52
C PHE A 109 -0.80 1.15 10.25
N MET A 110 -2.06 0.80 10.00
CA MET A 110 -2.46 -0.04 8.86
C MET A 110 -2.25 0.67 7.53
N GLU A 111 -2.56 1.97 7.47
CA GLU A 111 -2.29 2.81 6.30
C GLU A 111 -0.80 3.11 6.15
N GLY A 112 -0.04 3.03 7.24
CA GLY A 112 1.41 3.05 7.23
C GLY A 112 1.95 1.76 6.63
N ILE A 113 2.09 0.73 7.45
CA ILE A 113 2.86 -0.48 7.12
C ILE A 113 2.38 -1.16 5.84
N GLY A 114 1.07 -1.22 5.59
CA GLY A 114 0.55 -1.95 4.44
C GLY A 114 0.81 -1.26 3.10
N GLY A 115 0.54 0.04 3.01
CA GLY A 115 0.43 0.71 1.71
C GLY A 115 1.74 1.26 1.17
N TYR A 116 2.58 1.87 2.02
CA TYR A 116 3.83 2.45 1.54
C TYR A 116 4.95 1.41 1.43
N ILE A 117 4.95 0.36 2.27
CA ILE A 117 5.97 -0.70 2.18
C ILE A 117 5.80 -1.46 0.88
N THR A 118 4.56 -1.84 0.54
CA THR A 118 4.29 -2.49 -0.74
C THR A 118 4.66 -1.57 -1.90
N PHE A 119 4.35 -0.27 -1.82
CA PHE A 119 4.75 0.69 -2.84
C PHE A 119 6.27 0.77 -2.99
N TRP A 120 7.02 0.88 -1.89
CA TRP A 120 8.48 0.87 -1.86
C TRP A 120 9.03 -0.40 -2.51
N VAL A 121 8.52 -1.58 -2.12
CA VAL A 121 8.95 -2.88 -2.68
C VAL A 121 8.69 -2.94 -4.19
N SER A 122 7.50 -2.57 -4.66
CA SER A 122 7.16 -2.63 -6.08
C SER A 122 7.96 -1.64 -6.90
N LEU A 123 8.16 -0.41 -6.40
CA LEU A 123 8.98 0.60 -7.05
C LEU A 123 10.45 0.18 -7.10
N TRP A 124 10.97 -0.39 -6.02
CA TRP A 124 12.31 -0.91 -5.98
C TRP A 124 12.48 -2.06 -6.97
N THR A 125 11.53 -2.99 -7.05
CA THR A 125 11.56 -4.11 -8.01
C THR A 125 11.64 -3.63 -9.47
N ILE A 126 10.85 -2.62 -9.85
CA ILE A 126 10.88 -2.08 -11.24
C ILE A 126 12.21 -1.44 -11.55
N THR A 127 12.64 -0.54 -10.66
CA THR A 127 13.90 0.19 -10.87
C THR A 127 15.10 -0.75 -10.81
N TYR A 128 15.05 -1.77 -9.96
CA TYR A 128 16.03 -2.85 -9.90
C TYR A 128 16.02 -3.71 -11.15
N THR A 129 14.86 -4.04 -11.72
CA THR A 129 14.77 -4.80 -12.97
C THR A 129 15.48 -4.08 -14.11
N PHE A 130 15.31 -2.76 -14.20
CA PHE A 130 16.03 -1.93 -15.18
C PHE A 130 17.52 -1.85 -14.86
N LEU A 131 17.88 -1.65 -13.58
CA LEU A 131 19.26 -1.55 -13.17
C LEU A 131 20.04 -2.86 -13.39
N HIS A 132 19.41 -4.00 -13.09
CA HIS A 132 20.00 -5.33 -13.26
C HIS A 132 20.27 -5.62 -14.75
N LEU A 133 19.42 -5.15 -15.66
CA LEU A 133 19.65 -5.21 -17.11
C LEU A 133 20.90 -4.42 -17.52
N VAL A 134 21.07 -3.22 -16.96
CA VAL A 134 22.19 -2.34 -17.31
C VAL A 134 23.51 -2.84 -16.73
N LEU A 135 23.49 -3.33 -15.48
CA LEU A 135 24.69 -3.77 -14.77
C LEU A 135 25.13 -5.18 -15.18
N TRP A 136 24.18 -6.09 -15.43
CA TRP A 136 24.46 -7.48 -15.77
C TRP A 136 23.69 -7.96 -17.01
N PRO A 137 23.97 -7.39 -18.19
CA PRO A 137 23.32 -7.78 -19.44
C PRO A 137 23.54 -9.25 -19.81
N GLU A 138 24.64 -9.87 -19.35
CA GLU A 138 25.01 -11.26 -19.61
C GLU A 138 24.02 -12.28 -19.06
N TYR A 139 23.22 -11.93 -18.05
CA TYR A 139 22.20 -12.83 -17.49
C TYR A 139 20.87 -12.78 -18.27
N TYR A 140 20.73 -11.88 -19.24
CA TYR A 140 19.50 -11.70 -20.01
C TYR A 140 19.45 -12.56 -21.28
N VAL A 141 19.76 -13.85 -21.12
CA VAL A 141 19.74 -14.84 -22.19
C VAL A 141 18.49 -15.72 -22.05
N SER A 142 17.88 -16.09 -23.18
CA SER A 142 16.66 -16.92 -23.22
C SER A 142 16.81 -18.29 -22.58
N GLU A 143 18.04 -18.81 -22.53
CA GLU A 143 18.36 -20.07 -21.84
C GLU A 143 18.23 -19.96 -20.32
N MET A 144 18.54 -18.79 -19.75
CA MET A 144 18.48 -18.57 -18.31
C MET A 144 17.10 -18.07 -17.87
N LEU A 145 16.52 -17.10 -18.58
CA LEU A 145 15.27 -16.41 -18.17
C LEU A 145 13.98 -17.00 -18.77
N GLY A 146 14.13 -17.97 -19.69
CA GLY A 146 13.07 -18.40 -20.60
C GLY A 146 12.89 -17.44 -21.78
N PRO A 147 12.18 -17.84 -22.85
CA PRO A 147 11.95 -16.99 -24.01
C PRO A 147 11.17 -15.73 -23.62
N PRO A 148 11.52 -14.54 -24.15
CA PRO A 148 10.74 -13.34 -23.93
C PRO A 148 9.36 -13.47 -24.58
N PHE A 149 8.36 -12.80 -24.01
CA PHE A 149 6.97 -12.91 -24.46
C PHE A 149 6.79 -12.56 -25.95
N PHE A 150 7.39 -11.45 -26.40
CA PHE A 150 7.56 -11.18 -27.82
C PHE A 150 8.99 -11.56 -28.22
N ALA A 151 9.12 -12.40 -29.24
CA ALA A 151 10.42 -12.76 -29.80
C ALA A 151 11.20 -11.48 -30.17
N GLY A 152 12.41 -11.33 -29.63
CA GLY A 152 13.26 -10.15 -29.83
C GLY A 152 12.91 -8.93 -28.97
N SER A 153 11.87 -8.99 -28.12
CA SER A 153 11.59 -7.90 -27.17
C SER A 153 12.50 -7.98 -25.94
N PRO A 154 12.93 -6.82 -25.40
CA PRO A 154 13.63 -6.79 -24.13
C PRO A 154 12.74 -7.21 -22.96
N TYR A 155 13.33 -7.91 -21.97
CA TYR A 155 12.61 -8.43 -20.80
C TYR A 155 11.92 -7.34 -19.95
N TYR A 156 12.41 -6.09 -19.95
CA TYR A 156 11.74 -5.01 -19.23
C TYR A 156 10.37 -4.64 -19.82
N PHE A 157 10.13 -4.95 -21.10
CA PHE A 157 8.86 -4.68 -21.76
C PHE A 157 7.73 -5.50 -21.12
N THR A 158 8.00 -6.74 -20.75
CA THR A 158 7.01 -7.59 -20.05
C THR A 158 6.71 -7.05 -18.65
N SER A 159 7.73 -6.53 -17.95
CA SER A 159 7.57 -5.88 -16.64
C SER A 159 6.62 -4.68 -16.73
N LEU A 160 6.82 -3.82 -17.73
CA LEU A 160 5.99 -2.63 -17.96
C LEU A 160 4.57 -2.99 -18.42
N LEU A 161 4.44 -3.99 -19.28
CA LEU A 161 3.14 -4.48 -19.75
C LEU A 161 2.33 -5.02 -18.56
N ILE A 162 2.91 -5.87 -17.72
CA ILE A 162 2.22 -6.41 -16.53
C ILE A 162 1.87 -5.28 -15.56
N LEU A 163 2.76 -4.30 -15.36
CA LEU A 163 2.45 -3.13 -14.55
C LEU A 163 1.25 -2.36 -15.11
N ALA A 164 1.20 -2.12 -16.42
CA ALA A 164 0.10 -1.46 -17.08
C ALA A 164 -1.22 -2.24 -16.95
N ILE A 165 -1.18 -3.58 -17.06
CA ILE A 165 -2.33 -4.46 -16.80
C ILE A 165 -2.77 -4.34 -15.34
N SER A 166 -1.84 -4.47 -14.37
CA SER A 166 -2.14 -4.34 -12.93
C SER A 166 -2.78 -3.00 -12.61
N PHE A 167 -2.26 -1.91 -13.19
CA PHE A 167 -2.79 -0.57 -12.99
C PHE A 167 -4.19 -0.40 -13.60
N SER A 168 -4.39 -0.90 -14.82
CA SER A 168 -5.68 -0.86 -15.52
C SER A 168 -6.74 -1.68 -14.79
N LEU A 169 -6.36 -2.86 -14.29
CA LEU A 169 -7.24 -3.75 -13.54
C LEU A 169 -7.57 -3.19 -12.16
N SER A 170 -6.59 -2.62 -11.44
CA SER A 170 -6.82 -1.93 -10.16
C SER A 170 -7.76 -0.73 -10.32
N SER A 171 -7.58 0.06 -11.38
CA SER A 171 -8.44 1.21 -11.69
C SER A 171 -9.87 0.77 -12.01
N THR A 172 -10.01 -0.20 -12.93
CA THR A 172 -11.32 -0.72 -13.37
C THR A 172 -12.07 -1.39 -12.22
N SER A 173 -11.39 -2.23 -11.44
CA SER A 173 -11.98 -2.90 -10.28
C SER A 173 -12.46 -1.91 -9.22
N SER A 174 -11.71 -0.83 -8.98
CA SER A 174 -12.09 0.21 -8.01
C SER A 174 -13.34 0.97 -8.47
N LEU A 175 -13.41 1.35 -9.75
CA LEU A 175 -14.57 2.04 -10.33
C LEU A 175 -15.82 1.15 -10.31
N LEU A 176 -15.67 -0.10 -10.75
CA LEU A 176 -16.79 -1.03 -10.87
C LEU A 176 -17.28 -1.49 -9.48
N SER A 177 -16.37 -1.65 -8.51
CA SER A 177 -16.73 -1.87 -7.10
C SER A 177 -17.61 -0.76 -6.54
N ARG A 178 -17.31 0.51 -6.86
CA ARG A 178 -18.13 1.65 -6.44
C ARG A 178 -19.53 1.62 -7.06
N LYS A 179 -19.64 1.19 -8.32
CA LYS A 179 -20.93 1.08 -9.02
C LYS A 179 -21.77 -0.07 -8.45
N ILE A 180 -21.15 -1.16 -8.03
CA ILE A 180 -21.82 -2.35 -7.50
C ILE A 180 -22.28 -2.17 -6.04
N MET A 181 -21.56 -1.37 -5.24
CA MET A 181 -21.83 -1.20 -3.81
C MET A 181 -22.66 0.05 -3.49
N ASP A 182 -23.70 -0.09 -2.67
CA ASP A 182 -24.38 1.05 -2.05
C ASP A 182 -23.57 1.59 -0.86
N VAL A 183 -22.65 2.50 -1.18
CA VAL A 183 -21.72 3.11 -0.22
C VAL A 183 -22.47 3.83 0.91
N LYS A 184 -23.60 4.51 0.62
CA LYS A 184 -24.35 5.28 1.63
C LYS A 184 -24.95 4.34 2.69
N ARG A 185 -25.59 3.26 2.25
CA ARG A 185 -26.17 2.26 3.14
C ARG A 185 -25.10 1.53 3.96
N LEU A 186 -23.98 1.17 3.33
CA LEU A 186 -22.86 0.51 4.01
C LEU A 186 -22.22 1.38 5.08
N THR A 187 -22.02 2.67 4.81
CA THR A 187 -21.46 3.59 5.80
C THR A 187 -22.41 3.80 6.98
N ARG A 188 -23.72 3.90 6.74
CA ARG A 188 -24.73 3.99 7.82
C ARG A 188 -24.69 2.77 8.73
N TYR A 189 -24.75 1.57 8.15
CA TYR A 189 -24.68 0.31 8.89
C TYR A 189 -23.35 0.13 9.63
N SER A 190 -22.22 0.52 9.03
CA SER A 190 -20.91 0.45 9.67
C SER A 190 -20.81 1.38 10.89
N ARG A 191 -21.38 2.59 10.82
CA ARG A 191 -21.46 3.50 11.98
C ARG A 191 -22.31 2.92 13.11
N GLU A 192 -23.44 2.29 12.77
CA GLU A 192 -24.33 1.68 13.75
C GLU A 192 -23.68 0.48 14.47
N ILE A 193 -23.00 -0.39 13.72
CA ILE A 193 -22.19 -1.49 14.28
C ILE A 193 -21.09 -0.93 15.20
N LYS A 194 -20.40 0.15 14.80
CA LYS A 194 -19.36 0.79 15.62
C LYS A 194 -19.92 1.34 16.93
N LYS A 195 -21.04 2.06 16.88
CA LYS A 195 -21.75 2.57 18.07
C LYS A 195 -22.20 1.45 19.00
N PHE A 196 -22.67 0.33 18.45
CA PHE A 196 -23.03 -0.83 19.25
C PHE A 196 -21.81 -1.47 19.94
N LYS A 197 -20.69 -1.65 19.21
CA LYS A 197 -19.46 -2.23 19.79
C LYS A 197 -18.88 -1.36 20.91
N THR A 198 -18.95 -0.04 20.81
CA THR A 198 -18.51 0.86 21.89
C THR A 198 -19.42 0.76 23.10
N LEU A 199 -20.75 0.70 22.90
CA LEU A 199 -21.71 0.49 23.98
C LEU A 199 -21.53 -0.86 24.65
N GLU A 200 -21.34 -1.93 23.87
CA GLU A 200 -21.09 -3.28 24.39
C GLU A 200 -19.82 -3.31 25.25
N LYS A 201 -18.75 -2.66 24.80
CA LYS A 201 -17.50 -2.54 25.56
C LYS A 201 -17.72 -1.82 26.89
N HIS A 202 -18.36 -0.65 26.89
CA HIS A 202 -18.65 0.10 28.12
C HIS A 202 -19.54 -0.66 29.10
N VAL A 203 -20.57 -1.34 28.61
CA VAL A 203 -21.48 -2.13 29.45
C VAL A 203 -20.75 -3.33 30.05
N ARG A 204 -19.84 -3.96 29.31
CA ARG A 204 -18.99 -5.06 29.79
C ARG A 204 -18.01 -4.59 30.87
N GLU A 205 -17.46 -3.39 30.73
CA GLU A 205 -16.57 -2.77 31.73
C GLU A 205 -17.33 -2.37 33.01
N THR A 206 -18.56 -1.89 32.87
CA THR A 206 -19.39 -1.39 34.00
C THR A 206 -20.13 -2.51 34.75
N SER A 207 -20.16 -3.74 34.21
CA SER A 207 -20.84 -4.92 34.80
C SER A 207 -22.32 -4.72 35.19
N ASP A 208 -23.01 -3.78 34.55
CA ASP A 208 -24.43 -3.50 34.84
C ASP A 208 -25.36 -4.56 34.21
N ARG A 209 -26.03 -5.34 35.07
CA ARG A 209 -26.92 -6.43 34.70
C ARG A 209 -28.13 -5.96 33.86
N LYS A 210 -28.65 -4.75 34.10
CA LYS A 210 -29.81 -4.23 33.34
C LYS A 210 -29.39 -3.79 31.95
N ALA A 211 -28.25 -3.10 31.84
CA ALA A 211 -27.69 -2.67 30.56
C ALA A 211 -27.29 -3.87 29.68
N MET A 212 -26.74 -4.95 30.27
CA MET A 212 -26.40 -6.19 29.57
C MET A 212 -27.60 -6.83 28.85
N ILE A 213 -28.77 -6.87 29.50
CA ILE A 213 -30.00 -7.42 28.90
C ILE A 213 -30.43 -6.57 27.69
N LYS A 214 -30.33 -5.24 27.78
CA LYS A 214 -30.68 -4.32 26.69
C LYS A 214 -29.73 -4.46 25.49
N VAL A 215 -28.43 -4.64 25.73
CA VAL A 215 -27.43 -4.92 24.69
C VAL A 215 -27.69 -6.26 24.02
N LYS A 216 -27.95 -7.32 24.80
CA LYS A 216 -28.25 -8.67 24.29
C LYS A 216 -29.49 -8.70 23.39
N ARG A 217 -30.52 -7.89 23.68
CA ARG A 217 -31.70 -7.74 22.81
C ARG A 217 -31.36 -7.13 21.44
N LYS A 218 -30.45 -6.15 21.40
CA LYS A 218 -30.01 -5.49 20.15
C LYS A 218 -29.00 -6.32 19.34
N GLN A 219 -28.32 -7.28 19.97
CA GLN A 219 -27.30 -8.11 19.33
C GLN A 219 -27.80 -8.81 18.06
N LYS A 220 -28.99 -9.44 18.08
CA LYS A 220 -29.55 -10.13 16.91
C LYS A 220 -29.72 -9.21 15.69
N TYR A 221 -30.15 -7.97 15.91
CA TYR A 221 -30.31 -6.97 14.86
C TYR A 221 -28.94 -6.55 14.29
N ILE A 222 -27.96 -6.32 15.15
CA ILE A 222 -26.60 -5.93 14.75
C ILE A 222 -25.89 -7.06 14.01
N GLU A 223 -26.08 -8.31 14.42
CA GLU A 223 -25.57 -9.48 13.71
C GLU A 223 -26.15 -9.56 12.28
N LYS A 224 -27.47 -9.35 12.13
CA LYS A 224 -28.12 -9.32 10.81
C LYS A 224 -27.52 -8.25 9.89
N ILE A 225 -27.32 -7.04 10.42
CA ILE A 225 -26.70 -5.95 9.66
C ILE A 225 -25.22 -6.23 9.37
N THR A 226 -24.49 -6.80 10.33
CA THR A 226 -23.07 -7.17 10.15
C THR A 226 -22.91 -8.18 9.02
N ARG A 227 -23.79 -9.19 8.96
CA ARG A 227 -23.84 -10.15 7.84
C ARG A 227 -24.15 -9.46 6.52
N THR A 228 -25.09 -8.51 6.51
CA THR A 228 -25.42 -7.74 5.31
C THR A 228 -24.23 -6.92 4.82
N VAL A 229 -23.51 -6.24 5.72
CA VAL A 229 -22.29 -5.50 5.38
C VAL A 229 -21.21 -6.43 4.85
N MET A 230 -21.01 -7.59 5.47
CA MET A 230 -20.04 -8.59 5.01
C MET A 230 -20.40 -9.11 3.61
N TRP A 231 -21.66 -9.46 3.37
CA TRP A 231 -22.14 -9.93 2.07
C TRP A 231 -21.98 -8.88 0.97
N GLN A 232 -22.29 -7.62 1.26
CA GLN A 232 -22.11 -6.52 0.32
C GLN A 232 -20.63 -6.27 0.00
N ARG A 233 -19.70 -6.56 0.91
CA ARG A 233 -18.25 -6.51 0.65
C ARG A 233 -17.77 -7.72 -0.16
N MET A 234 -18.35 -8.90 0.08
CA MET A 234 -18.02 -10.13 -0.66
C MET A 234 -18.61 -10.15 -2.07
N LYS A 235 -19.74 -9.48 -2.31
CA LYS A 235 -20.41 -9.45 -3.62
C LYS A 235 -19.47 -8.97 -4.74
N PRO A 236 -18.76 -7.83 -4.61
CA PRO A 236 -17.72 -7.46 -5.57
C PRO A 236 -16.66 -8.55 -5.74
N MET A 237 -16.10 -9.07 -4.65
CA MET A 237 -15.05 -10.09 -4.68
C MET A 237 -15.47 -11.34 -5.49
N LEU A 238 -16.69 -11.83 -5.30
CA LEU A 238 -17.23 -12.98 -6.04
C LEU A 238 -17.48 -12.65 -7.51
N ILE A 239 -18.00 -11.46 -7.82
CA ILE A 239 -18.23 -11.01 -9.19
C ILE A 239 -16.90 -10.86 -9.94
N PHE A 240 -15.85 -10.35 -9.29
CA PHE A 240 -14.53 -10.22 -9.89
C PHE A 240 -13.77 -11.54 -9.96
N MET A 241 -14.08 -12.52 -9.12
CA MET A 241 -13.38 -13.80 -9.10
C MET A 241 -13.47 -14.52 -10.47
N GLY A 242 -14.64 -14.53 -11.11
CA GLY A 242 -14.82 -15.13 -12.44
C GLY A 242 -13.91 -14.54 -13.53
N PRO A 243 -14.02 -13.23 -13.85
CA PRO A 243 -13.16 -12.61 -14.87
C PRO A 243 -11.68 -12.63 -14.48
N PHE A 244 -11.36 -12.60 -13.18
CA PHE A 244 -9.99 -12.73 -12.71
C PHE A 244 -9.41 -14.12 -13.03
N MET A 245 -10.17 -15.19 -12.80
CA MET A 245 -9.72 -16.55 -13.14
C MET A 245 -9.52 -16.74 -14.65
N ILE A 246 -10.42 -16.18 -15.48
CA ILE A 246 -10.29 -16.23 -16.95
C ILE A 246 -9.03 -15.48 -17.39
N LEU A 247 -8.81 -14.28 -16.87
CA LEU A 247 -7.62 -13.48 -17.14
C LEU A 247 -6.35 -14.27 -16.77
N PHE A 248 -6.29 -14.85 -15.57
CA PHE A 248 -5.15 -15.64 -15.12
C PHE A 248 -4.92 -16.90 -15.95
N PHE A 249 -5.98 -17.56 -16.43
CA PHE A 249 -5.84 -18.71 -17.30
C PHE A 249 -5.20 -18.33 -18.64
N ILE A 250 -5.66 -17.23 -19.25
CA ILE A 250 -5.09 -16.69 -20.49
C ILE A 250 -3.63 -16.32 -20.27
N LEU A 251 -3.33 -15.55 -19.20
CA LEU A 251 -1.98 -15.14 -18.87
C LEU A 251 -1.09 -16.35 -18.54
N SER A 252 -1.60 -17.38 -17.88
CA SER A 252 -0.81 -18.58 -17.59
C SER A 252 -0.44 -19.35 -18.84
N SER A 253 -1.37 -19.42 -19.81
CA SER A 253 -1.12 -20.06 -21.10
C SER A 253 -0.08 -19.30 -21.93
N THR A 254 0.04 -17.99 -21.76
CA THR A 254 0.93 -17.15 -22.57
C THR A 254 2.27 -16.82 -21.89
N PHE A 255 2.29 -16.67 -20.56
CA PHE A 255 3.46 -16.22 -19.78
C PHE A 255 4.09 -17.32 -18.90
N GLY A 256 3.58 -18.56 -18.94
CA GLY A 256 3.76 -19.60 -17.92
C GLY A 256 5.16 -19.78 -17.31
N ASN A 257 6.22 -19.74 -18.11
CA ASN A 257 7.62 -19.89 -17.65
C ASN A 257 8.51 -18.67 -17.92
N THR A 258 7.92 -17.55 -18.32
CA THR A 258 8.69 -16.34 -18.65
C THR A 258 9.04 -15.55 -17.39
N THR A 259 10.28 -15.09 -17.29
CA THR A 259 10.68 -14.15 -16.24
C THR A 259 10.21 -12.74 -16.60
N CYS A 260 9.47 -12.12 -15.69
CA CYS A 260 8.83 -10.83 -15.94
C CYS A 260 9.44 -9.67 -15.17
N ALA A 261 10.09 -9.91 -14.03
CA ALA A 261 10.75 -8.88 -13.26
C ALA A 261 11.89 -9.49 -12.44
N MET A 262 12.85 -8.66 -12.06
CA MET A 262 13.94 -9.05 -11.19
C MET A 262 13.77 -8.40 -9.83
N PHE A 263 13.78 -9.21 -8.80
CA PHE A 263 13.58 -8.78 -7.43
C PHE A 263 14.93 -8.71 -6.70
N PRO A 264 15.18 -7.66 -5.91
CA PRO A 264 16.53 -7.35 -5.41
C PRO A 264 17.05 -8.32 -4.35
N PHE A 265 16.20 -9.10 -3.69
CA PHE A 265 16.63 -10.07 -2.67
C PHE A 265 15.99 -11.44 -2.88
N ASN A 266 16.63 -12.48 -2.34
CA ASN A 266 16.07 -13.82 -2.46
C ASN A 266 14.88 -14.02 -1.51
N ILE A 267 13.66 -14.05 -2.08
CA ILE A 267 12.41 -14.19 -1.31
C ILE A 267 12.24 -15.61 -0.75
N SER A 268 12.91 -16.62 -1.30
CA SER A 268 12.73 -18.02 -0.88
C SER A 268 13.13 -18.28 0.57
N ILE A 269 13.91 -17.38 1.18
CA ILE A 269 14.27 -17.42 2.60
C ILE A 269 13.07 -17.13 3.51
N VAL A 270 12.04 -16.44 3.01
CA VAL A 270 10.84 -16.05 3.79
C VAL A 270 9.67 -17.00 3.48
N PRO A 271 9.34 -17.97 4.36
CA PRO A 271 8.41 -19.06 4.04
C PRO A 271 7.01 -18.59 3.65
N LEU A 272 6.48 -17.57 4.32
CA LEU A 272 5.15 -17.02 4.05
C LEU A 272 5.08 -16.35 2.68
N LEU A 273 6.13 -15.64 2.30
CA LEU A 273 6.17 -14.88 1.06
C LEU A 273 6.41 -15.79 -0.15
N ASN A 274 7.23 -16.84 0.03
CA ASN A 274 7.51 -17.87 -0.99
C ASN A 274 6.25 -18.63 -1.45
N MET A 275 5.17 -18.65 -0.65
CA MET A 275 3.90 -19.26 -1.06
C MET A 275 3.26 -18.52 -2.24
N PHE A 276 3.35 -17.19 -2.26
CA PHE A 276 2.69 -16.31 -3.22
C PHE A 276 3.63 -15.73 -4.28
N ILE A 277 4.90 -15.54 -3.92
CA ILE A 277 5.93 -14.99 -4.79
C ILE A 277 6.94 -16.08 -5.09
N ARG A 278 6.92 -16.54 -6.34
CA ARG A 278 7.74 -17.64 -6.86
C ARG A 278 8.53 -17.23 -8.09
N ALA A 279 9.70 -17.83 -8.20
CA ALA A 279 10.46 -17.85 -9.43
C ALA A 279 9.82 -18.77 -10.47
N PRO A 280 10.02 -18.52 -11.77
CA PRO A 280 9.73 -19.50 -12.82
C PRO A 280 10.50 -20.81 -12.57
N ALA A 281 9.92 -21.93 -12.97
CA ALA A 281 10.51 -23.25 -12.72
C ALA A 281 11.87 -23.38 -13.42
N GLY A 282 12.89 -23.81 -12.67
CA GLY A 282 14.25 -24.04 -13.21
C GLY A 282 15.08 -22.78 -13.45
N VAL A 283 14.56 -21.59 -13.13
CA VAL A 283 15.26 -20.32 -13.34
C VAL A 283 15.90 -19.85 -12.03
N TRP A 284 17.22 -19.70 -12.04
CA TRP A 284 17.98 -19.15 -10.92
C TRP A 284 19.06 -18.22 -11.43
N LEU A 285 19.20 -17.06 -10.78
CA LEU A 285 20.17 -16.05 -11.18
C LEU A 285 20.97 -15.57 -9.97
N PRO A 286 22.28 -15.35 -10.14
CA PRO A 286 23.06 -14.62 -9.16
C PRO A 286 22.63 -13.16 -9.15
N TYR A 287 22.72 -12.51 -7.99
CA TYR A 287 22.37 -11.09 -7.84
C TYR A 287 20.92 -10.72 -8.20
N GLY A 288 19.97 -11.64 -8.05
CA GLY A 288 18.56 -11.27 -7.95
C GLY A 288 17.62 -12.45 -8.03
N PHE A 289 16.36 -12.22 -7.66
CA PHE A 289 15.33 -13.23 -7.65
C PHE A 289 14.38 -13.02 -8.84
N PRO A 290 14.38 -13.94 -9.82
CA PRO A 290 13.51 -13.84 -10.99
C PRO A 290 12.05 -14.02 -10.54
N LEU A 291 11.16 -13.16 -11.03
CA LEU A 291 9.73 -13.22 -10.72
C LEU A 291 8.96 -13.73 -11.94
N SER A 292 8.09 -14.71 -11.70
CA SER A 292 7.07 -15.10 -12.66
C SER A 292 6.05 -13.98 -12.85
N TYR A 293 5.26 -14.05 -13.93
CA TYR A 293 4.22 -13.05 -14.21
C TYR A 293 3.21 -12.93 -13.05
N VAL A 294 2.85 -14.04 -12.39
CA VAL A 294 1.93 -14.07 -11.25
C VAL A 294 2.52 -13.29 -10.08
N SER A 295 3.77 -13.60 -9.74
CA SER A 295 4.49 -12.96 -8.65
C SER A 295 4.63 -11.46 -8.88
N TRP A 296 5.01 -11.08 -10.11
CA TRP A 296 5.15 -9.68 -10.48
C TRP A 296 3.81 -8.94 -10.49
N TYR A 297 2.74 -9.58 -10.98
CA TYR A 297 1.39 -9.04 -10.90
C TYR A 297 0.96 -8.78 -9.45
N ILE A 298 1.20 -9.73 -8.54
CA ILE A 298 0.84 -9.60 -7.12
C ILE A 298 1.60 -8.43 -6.48
N VAL A 299 2.91 -8.37 -6.66
CA VAL A 299 3.77 -7.31 -6.10
C VAL A 299 3.35 -5.94 -6.65
N SER A 300 3.23 -5.79 -7.96
CA SER A 300 2.81 -4.53 -8.58
C SER A 300 1.40 -4.12 -8.15
N SER A 301 0.45 -5.06 -8.08
CA SER A 301 -0.92 -4.78 -7.65
C SER A 301 -0.96 -4.27 -6.22
N PHE A 302 -0.30 -4.93 -5.26
CA PHE A 302 -0.32 -4.47 -3.86
C PHE A 302 0.41 -3.14 -3.65
N GLY A 303 1.48 -2.86 -4.40
CA GLY A 303 2.22 -1.61 -4.29
C GLY A 303 1.49 -0.42 -4.89
N PHE A 304 0.96 -0.55 -6.10
CA PHE A 304 0.34 0.56 -6.80
C PHE A 304 -1.14 0.76 -6.48
N ASN A 305 -1.85 -0.25 -5.96
CA ASN A 305 -3.29 -0.13 -5.66
C ASN A 305 -3.59 1.00 -4.66
N THR A 306 -2.74 1.23 -3.66
CA THR A 306 -2.97 2.33 -2.69
C THR A 306 -2.77 3.70 -3.32
N LEU A 307 -1.85 3.82 -4.28
CA LEU A 307 -1.63 5.02 -5.07
C LEU A 307 -2.81 5.26 -6.01
N THR A 308 -3.22 4.24 -6.77
CA THR A 308 -4.35 4.29 -7.71
C THR A 308 -5.64 4.67 -7.02
N GLN A 309 -5.96 4.06 -5.87
CA GLN A 309 -7.15 4.41 -5.11
C GLN A 309 -7.15 5.86 -4.62
N LYS A 310 -5.98 6.40 -4.26
CA LYS A 310 -5.87 7.80 -3.83
C LYS A 310 -5.94 8.77 -5.01
N LEU A 311 -5.23 8.50 -6.10
CA LEU A 311 -5.26 9.30 -7.33
C LEU A 311 -6.67 9.40 -7.91
N LEU A 312 -7.41 8.30 -7.89
CA LEU A 312 -8.80 8.28 -8.37
C LEU A 312 -9.81 8.85 -7.35
N GLY A 313 -9.35 9.31 -6.18
CA GLY A 313 -10.23 9.79 -5.10
C GLY A 313 -11.16 8.70 -4.53
N LEU A 314 -10.85 7.44 -4.78
CA LEU A 314 -11.65 6.26 -4.41
C LEU A 314 -11.29 5.71 -3.03
N ARG A 315 -10.27 6.27 -2.38
CA ARG A 315 -9.86 5.89 -1.02
C ARG A 315 -10.94 6.33 -0.04
N PHE A 316 -11.97 5.50 0.09
CA PHE A 316 -13.06 5.69 1.01
C PHE A 316 -12.50 6.04 2.38
N GLU A 317 -12.94 7.17 2.91
CA GLU A 317 -12.87 7.46 4.33
C GLU A 317 -13.74 6.44 5.07
N GLN A 318 -13.18 5.24 5.26
CA GLN A 318 -13.70 4.22 6.16
C GLN A 318 -13.09 4.41 7.55
#